data_AF-A0A352FRJ8-F1
#
_entry.id   AF-A0A352FRJ8-F1
#
_cell.length_a   1.000
_cell.length_b   1.000
_cell.length_c   1.000
_cell.angle_alpha   90.00
_cell.angle_beta   90.00
_cell.angle_gamma   90.00
#
_symmetry.space_group_name_H-M   'P 1'
#
loop_
_entity.id
_entity.type
_entity.pdbx_description
1 polymer ?
#
loop_
_entity_poly.entity_id
_entity_poly.type
_entity_poly.pdbx_seq_one_letter_code
_entity_poly.pdbx_strand_id
1 'polypeptide(L)'
;MQREAKITSKGQITVPREVRHALGVKPGDRIVFERDGDEVRVRPVREKSVFAKYRGIGKSGLPAGRKGIVKALKELRGHSLRSK
;
A
#
# COMPACT_ATOMS: atom_id res chain seq x y z
N MET A 1 -20.27 2.14 -0.33
CA MET A 1 -20.36 0.67 -0.09
C MET A 1 -20.69 0.49 1.38
N GLN A 2 -21.76 -0.22 1.71
CA GLN A 2 -22.19 -0.49 3.08
C GLN A 2 -22.09 -2.00 3.31
N ARG A 3 -21.47 -2.40 4.42
CA ARG A 3 -21.31 -3.81 4.83
C ARG A 3 -21.41 -3.88 6.34
N GLU A 4 -22.25 -4.79 6.82
CA GLU A 4 -22.38 -5.09 8.24
C GLU A 4 -21.37 -6.16 8.66
N ALA A 5 -20.96 -6.13 9.93
CA ALA A 5 -20.10 -7.13 10.53
C ALA A 5 -20.59 -7.43 11.95
N LYS A 6 -20.72 -8.72 12.28
CA LYS A 6 -21.15 -9.16 13.60
C LYS A 6 -19.99 -9.09 14.60
N ILE A 7 -20.24 -8.49 15.76
CA ILE A 7 -19.35 -8.55 16.93
C ILE A 7 -19.42 -9.97 17.52
N THR A 8 -18.28 -10.62 17.75
CA THR A 8 -18.23 -11.94 18.40
C THR A 8 -18.42 -11.81 19.91
N SER A 9 -18.67 -12.92 20.60
CA SER A 9 -18.76 -12.95 22.09
C SER A 9 -17.51 -12.45 22.81
N LYS A 10 -16.36 -12.37 22.12
CA LYS A 10 -15.09 -11.81 22.63
C LYS A 10 -14.87 -10.35 22.25
N GLY A 11 -15.90 -9.64 21.75
CA GLY A 11 -15.80 -8.25 21.32
C GLY A 11 -15.02 -8.02 20.03
N GLN A 12 -14.72 -9.08 19.26
CA GLN A 12 -13.94 -8.97 18.02
C GLN A 12 -14.86 -8.71 16.83
N ILE A 13 -14.41 -7.89 15.87
CA ILE A 13 -15.10 -7.63 14.60
C ILE A 13 -14.28 -8.23 13.45
N THR A 14 -14.92 -9.07 12.64
CA THR A 14 -14.31 -9.57 11.40
C THR A 14 -14.44 -8.51 10.31
N VAL A 15 -13.32 -7.93 9.86
CA VAL A 15 -13.32 -6.98 8.73
C VAL A 15 -13.58 -7.73 7.40
N PRO A 16 -14.68 -7.47 6.67
CA PRO A 16 -14.98 -8.17 5.42
C PRO A 16 -13.90 -7.98 4.36
N ARG A 17 -13.78 -8.93 3.41
CA ARG A 17 -12.73 -8.91 2.37
C ARG A 17 -12.67 -7.58 1.62
N GLU A 18 -13.81 -7.07 1.18
CA GLU A 18 -13.91 -5.79 0.44
C GLU A 18 -13.39 -4.61 1.26
N VAL A 19 -13.73 -4.54 2.55
CA VAL A 19 -13.28 -3.48 3.46
C VAL A 19 -11.77 -3.59 3.71
N ARG A 20 -11.22 -4.81 3.86
CA ARG A 20 -9.76 -5.02 3.96
C ARG A 20 -9.04 -4.55 2.70
N HIS A 21 -9.58 -4.85 1.52
CA HIS A 21 -9.04 -4.39 0.24
C HIS A 21 -9.08 -2.86 0.13
N ALA A 22 -10.19 -2.21 0.52
CA ALA A 22 -10.35 -0.75 0.48
C ALA A 22 -9.42 -0.01 1.46
N LEU A 23 -9.21 -0.55 2.67
CA LEU A 23 -8.24 -0.03 3.63
C LEU A 23 -6.77 -0.34 3.23
N GLY A 24 -6.57 -1.34 2.37
CA GLY A 24 -5.26 -1.83 1.93
C GLY A 24 -4.52 -2.63 3.01
N VAL A 25 -5.26 -3.31 3.91
CA VAL A 25 -4.69 -4.03 5.07
C VAL A 25 -4.63 -5.54 4.85
N LYS A 26 -3.60 -6.16 5.44
CA LYS A 26 -3.32 -7.60 5.48
C LYS A 26 -3.41 -8.14 6.91
N PRO A 27 -3.48 -9.47 7.11
CA PRO A 27 -3.34 -10.07 8.43
C PRO A 27 -2.02 -9.62 9.09
N GLY A 28 -2.10 -9.16 10.34
CA GLY A 28 -0.96 -8.59 11.08
C GLY A 28 -0.84 -7.06 11.01
N ASP A 29 -1.50 -6.40 10.06
CA ASP A 29 -1.51 -4.93 10.01
C ASP A 29 -2.33 -4.34 11.17
N ARG A 30 -1.84 -3.22 11.72
CA ARG A 30 -2.52 -2.47 12.78
C ARG A 30 -3.52 -1.48 12.16
N ILE A 31 -4.67 -1.32 12.81
CA ILE A 31 -5.68 -0.30 12.50
C ILE A 31 -5.93 0.57 13.73
N VAL A 32 -6.26 1.83 13.51
CA VAL A 32 -6.66 2.79 14.55
C VAL A 32 -8.14 3.10 14.38
N PHE A 33 -8.82 3.16 15.52
CA PHE A 33 -10.20 3.63 15.66
C PHE A 33 -10.13 5.04 16.26
N GLU A 34 -10.62 6.03 15.52
CA GLU A 34 -10.75 7.41 15.99
C GLU A 34 -12.23 7.79 16.06
N ARG A 35 -12.63 8.41 17.17
CA ARG A 35 -13.98 8.95 17.33
C ARG A 35 -14.05 10.34 16.71
N ASP A 36 -15.04 10.57 15.85
CA ASP A 36 -15.37 11.89 15.29
C ASP A 36 -16.86 12.16 15.56
N GLY A 37 -17.14 12.90 16.65
CA GLY A 37 -18.48 13.06 17.19
C GLY A 37 -19.12 11.72 17.57
N ASP A 38 -20.19 11.36 16.87
CA ASP A 38 -20.93 10.09 17.04
C ASP A 38 -20.47 8.99 16.06
N GLU A 39 -19.54 9.28 15.15
CA GLU A 39 -18.94 8.30 14.26
C GLU A 39 -17.63 7.72 14.83
N VAL A 40 -17.30 6.49 14.43
CA VAL A 40 -15.96 5.91 14.62
C VAL A 40 -15.34 5.63 13.27
N ARG A 41 -14.23 6.32 12.97
CA ARG A 41 -13.46 6.16 11.73
C ARG A 41 -12.34 5.16 11.94
N VAL A 42 -12.26 4.18 11.04
CA VAL A 42 -11.20 3.16 11.03
C VAL A 42 -10.16 3.51 9.98
N ARG A 43 -8.87 3.59 10.35
CA ARG A 43 -7.77 3.85 9.41
C ARG A 43 -6.62 2.86 9.60
N PRO A 44 -5.90 2.48 8.52
CA PRO A 44 -4.69 1.68 8.64
C PRO A 44 -3.58 2.47 9.34
N VAL A 45 -2.87 1.85 10.28
CA VAL A 45 -1.64 2.38 10.86
C VAL A 45 -0.53 2.21 9.83
N ARG A 46 -0.31 3.25 9.02
CA ARG A 46 0.81 3.29 8.09
C ARG A 46 1.99 3.93 8.81
N GLU A 47 2.98 3.11 9.14
CA GLU A 47 4.31 3.62 9.51
C GLU A 47 4.80 4.54 8.38
N LYS A 48 5.42 5.67 8.74
CA LYS A 48 5.98 6.60 7.76
C LYS A 48 6.98 5.80 6.92
N SER A 49 6.72 5.68 5.62
CA SER A 49 7.62 4.97 4.69
C SER A 49 9.07 5.36 4.97
N VAL A 50 9.97 4.38 5.01
CA VAL A 50 11.42 4.64 5.19
C VAL A 50 11.94 5.58 4.09
N PHE A 51 11.29 5.57 2.93
CA PHE A 51 11.54 6.47 1.81
C PHE A 51 10.81 7.83 1.89
N ALA A 52 10.07 8.12 2.96
CA ALA A 52 9.38 9.41 3.12
C ALA A 52 10.36 10.58 3.17
N LYS A 53 11.55 10.41 3.79
CA LYS A 53 12.64 11.40 3.77
C LYS A 53 13.35 11.50 2.41
N TYR A 54 13.26 10.47 1.57
CA TYR A 54 13.81 10.46 0.21
C TYR A 54 12.78 10.86 -0.85
N ARG A 55 11.53 11.10 -0.45
CA ARG A 55 10.42 11.49 -1.33
C ARG A 55 10.71 12.90 -1.86
N GLY A 56 10.96 13.02 -3.16
CA GLY A 56 11.39 14.27 -3.80
C GLY A 56 12.91 14.46 -3.93
N ILE A 57 13.74 13.61 -3.29
CA ILE A 57 15.22 13.68 -3.44
C ILE A 57 15.69 12.99 -4.73
N GLY A 58 15.01 11.92 -5.14
CA GLY A 58 15.36 11.22 -6.38
C GLY A 58 15.06 12.05 -7.63
N LYS A 59 16.04 12.20 -8.53
CA LYS A 59 15.75 12.49 -9.94
C LYS A 59 14.82 11.39 -10.44
N SER A 60 13.62 11.78 -10.87
CA SER A 60 12.42 10.94 -10.89
C SER A 60 12.53 9.69 -11.77
N GLY A 61 12.78 8.54 -11.15
CA GLY A 61 12.50 7.21 -11.72
C GLY A 61 13.41 6.57 -12.79
N LEU A 62 14.44 7.13 -13.44
CA LEU A 62 15.11 8.44 -13.37
C LEU A 62 16.62 8.44 -12.99
N PRO A 63 17.34 7.30 -12.73
CA PRO A 63 18.79 7.29 -12.56
C PRO A 63 19.58 8.07 -13.61
N ALA A 64 20.74 8.59 -13.22
CA ALA A 64 21.17 9.92 -13.66
C ALA A 64 21.36 10.08 -15.18
N GLY A 65 20.37 10.68 -15.84
CA GLY A 65 20.39 10.97 -17.27
C GLY A 65 19.74 9.87 -18.12
N ARG A 66 18.89 10.29 -19.06
CA ARG A 66 17.84 9.48 -19.74
C ARG A 66 18.27 8.11 -20.29
N LYS A 67 19.53 7.95 -20.73
CA LYS A 67 20.03 6.67 -21.30
C LYS A 67 20.09 5.53 -20.28
N GLY A 68 20.55 5.79 -19.05
CA GLY A 68 20.78 4.72 -18.06
C GLY A 68 19.49 3.98 -17.69
N ILE A 69 18.38 4.71 -17.64
CA ILE A 69 17.06 4.17 -17.27
C ILE A 69 16.41 3.41 -18.42
N VAL A 70 16.51 3.92 -19.65
CA VAL A 70 15.98 3.23 -20.83
C VAL A 70 16.69 1.89 -21.03
N LYS A 71 17.99 1.80 -20.68
CA LYS A 71 18.70 0.52 -20.58
C LYS A 71 18.11 -0.36 -19.46
N ALA A 72 18.10 0.13 -18.21
CA ALA A 72 17.65 -0.62 -17.04
C ALA A 72 16.22 -1.19 -17.19
N LEU A 73 15.28 -0.41 -17.72
CA LEU A 73 13.89 -0.85 -17.94
C LEU A 73 13.73 -1.84 -19.12
N LYS A 74 14.64 -1.81 -20.10
CA LYS A 74 14.60 -2.73 -21.26
C LYS A 74 15.21 -4.09 -20.90
N GLU A 75 16.24 -4.10 -20.05
CA GLU A 75 16.79 -5.31 -19.43
C GLU A 75 15.77 -5.99 -18.50
N LEU A 76 15.12 -5.23 -17.61
CA LEU A 76 14.07 -5.72 -16.70
C LEU A 76 12.86 -6.38 -17.38
N ARG A 77 12.64 -6.13 -18.67
CA ARG A 77 11.54 -6.71 -19.47
C ARG A 77 11.94 -7.97 -20.26
N GLY A 78 13.15 -8.49 -20.07
CA GLY A 78 13.54 -9.81 -20.57
C GLY A 78 13.82 -9.91 -22.08
N HIS A 79 14.01 -8.79 -22.78
CA HIS A 79 14.28 -8.79 -24.24
C HIS A 79 15.69 -9.31 -24.63
N SER A 80 16.45 -9.88 -23.69
CA SER A 80 17.79 -10.44 -23.89
C SER A 80 17.80 -11.94 -24.23
N LEU A 81 16.65 -12.61 -24.32
CA LEU A 81 16.55 -14.07 -24.56
C LEU A 81 15.79 -14.43 -25.85
N ARG A 82 15.90 -13.63 -26.93
CA ARG A 82 15.47 -14.04 -28.28
C ARG A 82 16.42 -13.58 -29.38
N SER A 83 17.17 -14.54 -29.91
CA SER A 83 17.80 -14.59 -31.25
C SER A 83 18.86 -13.52 -31.56
N LYS A 84 20.05 -13.85 -32.07
CA LYS A 84 20.59 -15.13 -32.57
C LYS A 84 21.91 -15.46 -31.88
#